data_AF-Q5J4K7-F1
#
_entry.id   AF-Q5J4K7-F1
#
_cell.length_a   1.000
_cell.length_b   1.000
_cell.length_c   1.000
_cell.angle_alpha   90.00
_cell.angle_beta   90.00
_cell.angle_gamma   90.00
#
_symmetry.space_group_name_H-M   'P 1'
#
loop_
_entity.id
_entity.type
_entity.pdbx_description
1 polymer ?
#
loop_
_entity_poly.entity_id
_entity_poly.type
_entity_poly.pdbx_seq_one_letter_code
_entity_poly.pdbx_strand_id
1 'polypeptide(L)'
;MIDIHSHIVFDVDDGPKSREESKALLAESYRQGVRTIVSTSHRRKGMFETPEEKIAENFLQVREIAKEVADDLVIAYGAEIYYTPDVLDKLEKKRIPTLN
;
A
#
# COMPACT_ATOMS: atom_id res chain seq x y z
N MET A 1 -9.55 -5.54 -13.64
CA MET A 1 -9.71 -6.21 -12.32
C MET A 1 -9.39 -5.23 -11.21
N ILE A 2 -9.86 -5.50 -10.00
CA ILE A 2 -9.52 -4.74 -8.78
C ILE A 2 -8.73 -5.68 -7.88
N ASP A 3 -7.51 -5.28 -7.53
CA ASP A 3 -6.65 -5.98 -6.59
C ASP A 3 -6.72 -5.28 -5.23
N ILE A 4 -7.24 -5.96 -4.22
CA ILE A 4 -7.52 -5.37 -2.91
C ILE A 4 -6.44 -5.66 -1.86
N HIS A 5 -5.41 -6.44 -2.22
CA HIS A 5 -4.35 -6.81 -1.29
C HIS A 5 -3.01 -6.79 -2.01
N SER A 6 -2.19 -5.81 -1.67
CA SER A 6 -0.91 -5.61 -2.35
C SER A 6 0.12 -4.89 -1.48
N HIS A 7 1.39 -5.24 -1.68
CA HIS A 7 2.55 -4.56 -1.09
C HIS A 7 3.27 -3.81 -2.21
N ILE A 8 2.83 -2.59 -2.50
CA ILE A 8 3.35 -1.76 -3.60
C ILE A 8 4.12 -0.53 -3.12
N VAL A 9 4.11 -0.25 -1.81
CA VAL A 9 4.78 0.92 -1.23
C VAL A 9 6.21 0.54 -0.91
N PHE A 10 7.17 1.33 -1.39
CA PHE A 10 8.58 1.05 -1.17
C PHE A 10 9.04 1.42 0.24
N ASP A 11 10.01 0.66 0.77
CA ASP A 11 10.76 0.97 1.99
C ASP A 11 9.88 1.07 3.26
N VAL A 12 8.81 0.27 3.33
CA VAL A 12 7.88 0.25 4.48
C VAL A 12 7.63 -1.13 5.08
N ASP A 13 7.71 -2.19 4.30
CA ASP A 13 7.53 -3.59 4.73
C ASP A 13 8.41 -4.53 3.88
N ASP A 14 7.96 -5.76 3.66
CA ASP A 14 8.60 -6.77 2.81
C ASP A 14 8.26 -6.64 1.31
N GLY A 15 7.55 -5.58 0.92
CA GLY A 15 7.34 -5.19 -0.46
C GLY A 15 8.59 -4.58 -1.12
N PRO A 16 8.39 -3.67 -2.09
CA PRO A 16 9.48 -3.02 -2.81
C PRO A 16 10.49 -2.32 -1.90
N LYS A 17 11.76 -2.32 -2.30
CA LYS A 17 12.84 -1.58 -1.62
C LYS A 17 13.07 -0.21 -2.24
N SER A 18 12.61 -0.01 -3.48
CA SER A 18 12.82 1.23 -4.21
C SER A 18 11.61 1.67 -5.04
N ARG A 19 11.67 2.91 -5.54
CA ARG A 19 10.67 3.49 -6.45
C ARG A 19 10.59 2.70 -7.76
N GLU A 20 11.75 2.27 -8.26
CA GLU A 20 11.89 1.48 -9.49
C GLU A 20 11.22 0.11 -9.34
N GLU A 21 11.43 -0.57 -8.20
CA GLU A 21 10.77 -1.84 -7.91
C GLU A 21 9.25 -1.67 -7.80
N SER A 22 8.77 -0.59 -7.17
CA SER A 22 7.34 -0.27 -7.11
C SER A 22 6.76 -0.05 -8.50
N LYS A 23 7.43 0.74 -9.35
CA LYS A 23 7.01 0.99 -10.73
C LYS A 23 6.94 -0.30 -11.55
N ALA A 24 7.94 -1.17 -11.43
CA ALA A 24 7.98 -2.44 -12.13
C ALA A 24 6.81 -3.35 -11.71
N LEU A 25 6.50 -3.41 -10.40
CA LEU A 25 5.38 -4.17 -9.87
C LEU A 25 4.02 -3.64 -10.36
N LEU A 26 3.85 -2.32 -10.37
CA LEU A 26 2.65 -1.66 -10.93
C LEU A 26 2.48 -1.96 -12.42
N ALA A 27 3.57 -1.87 -13.21
CA ALA A 27 3.54 -2.16 -14.64
C ALA A 27 3.14 -3.61 -14.94
N GLU A 28 3.68 -4.57 -14.18
CA GLU A 28 3.31 -5.97 -14.31
C GLU A 28 1.86 -6.24 -13.91
N SER A 29 1.39 -5.66 -12.80
CA SER A 29 -0.01 -5.76 -12.38
C SER A 29 -0.97 -5.20 -13.45
N TYR A 30 -0.63 -4.04 -14.03
CA TYR A 30 -1.41 -3.45 -15.12
C TYR A 30 -1.43 -4.33 -16.38
N ARG A 31 -0.28 -4.93 -16.73
CA ARG A 31 -0.14 -5.88 -17.87
C ARG A 31 -1.04 -7.10 -17.70
N GLN A 32 -1.27 -7.54 -16.46
CA GLN A 32 -2.19 -8.64 -16.14
C GLN A 32 -3.68 -8.23 -16.18
N GLY A 33 -4.00 -6.96 -16.41
CA GLY A 33 -5.38 -6.46 -16.51
C GLY A 33 -5.94 -5.86 -15.22
N VAL A 34 -5.10 -5.61 -14.20
CA VAL A 34 -5.50 -4.86 -13.01
C VAL A 34 -5.62 -3.37 -13.36
N ARG A 35 -6.66 -2.71 -12.84
CA ARG A 35 -6.95 -1.28 -13.07
C ARG A 35 -7.18 -0.50 -11.79
N THR A 36 -7.39 -1.18 -10.68
CA THR A 36 -7.42 -0.57 -9.36
C THR A 36 -6.62 -1.46 -8.42
N ILE A 37 -5.71 -0.86 -7.66
CA ILE A 37 -4.91 -1.53 -6.64
C ILE A 37 -5.15 -0.83 -5.31
N VAL A 38 -5.49 -1.58 -4.27
CA VAL A 38 -5.50 -1.08 -2.89
C VAL A 38 -4.14 -1.42 -2.27
N SER A 39 -3.40 -0.38 -1.86
CA SER A 39 -2.17 -0.56 -1.11
C SER A 39 -2.51 -1.04 0.29
N THR A 40 -2.02 -2.22 0.67
CA THR A 40 -2.30 -2.85 1.97
C THR A 40 -1.00 -3.23 2.69
N SER A 41 0.00 -2.36 2.66
CA SER A 41 1.27 -2.61 3.37
C SER A 41 1.05 -2.95 4.86
N HIS A 42 1.93 -3.77 5.40
CA HIS A 42 1.77 -4.39 6.70
C HIS A 42 1.73 -3.41 7.87
N ARG A 43 0.78 -3.61 8.78
CA ARG A 43 0.78 -3.12 10.16
C ARG A 43 0.83 -4.33 11.09
N ARG A 44 2.03 -4.72 11.52
CA ARG A 44 2.25 -5.94 12.32
C ARG A 44 3.19 -5.68 13.48
N LYS A 45 2.61 -5.60 14.68
CA LYS A 45 3.35 -5.42 15.93
C LYS A 45 4.43 -6.51 16.10
N GLY A 46 5.65 -6.09 16.39
CA GLY A 46 6.84 -6.93 16.53
C GLY A 46 7.53 -7.29 15.22
N MET A 47 7.10 -6.76 14.06
CA MET A 47 7.68 -7.11 12.77
C MET A 47 7.69 -5.95 11.77
N PHE A 48 6.52 -5.36 11.48
CA PHE A 48 6.35 -4.23 10.56
C PHE A 48 5.68 -3.08 11.30
N GLU A 49 6.51 -2.20 11.86
CA GLU A 49 6.11 -1.05 12.67
C GLU A 49 6.59 0.28 12.06
N THR A 50 6.66 0.33 10.73
CA THR A 50 6.94 1.58 10.01
C THR A 50 5.90 2.65 10.39
N PRO A 51 6.30 3.88 10.74
CA PRO A 51 5.36 4.93 11.11
C PRO A 51 4.35 5.23 9.99
N GLU A 52 3.08 5.41 10.35
CA GLU A 52 1.99 5.69 9.40
C GLU A 52 2.29 6.90 8.49
N GLU A 53 2.97 7.92 9.01
CA GLU A 53 3.40 9.09 8.24
C GLU A 53 4.33 8.71 7.09
N LYS A 54 5.33 7.85 7.34
CA LYS A 54 6.25 7.36 6.30
C LYS A 54 5.50 6.51 5.26
N ILE A 55 4.56 5.67 5.70
CA ILE A 55 3.76 4.85 4.78
C ILE A 55 2.90 5.74 3.89
N ALA A 56 2.23 6.74 4.47
CA ALA A 56 1.41 7.68 3.72
C ALA A 56 2.23 8.53 2.73
N GLU A 57 3.42 9.01 3.14
CA GLU A 57 4.33 9.76 2.27
C GLU A 57 4.79 8.92 1.07
N ASN A 58 5.30 7.71 1.32
CA ASN A 58 5.76 6.83 0.25
C ASN A 58 4.59 6.34 -0.63
N PHE A 59 3.42 6.12 -0.05
CA PHE A 59 2.20 5.80 -0.80
C PHE A 59 1.84 6.90 -1.81
N LEU A 60 1.88 8.17 -1.40
CA LEU A 60 1.60 9.29 -2.31
C LEU A 60 2.59 9.33 -3.48
N GLN A 61 3.87 9.04 -3.22
CA GLN A 61 4.87 8.91 -4.28
C GLN A 61 4.56 7.74 -5.22
N VAL A 62 4.15 6.59 -4.70
CA VAL A 62 3.73 5.44 -5.53
C VAL A 62 2.49 5.75 -6.36
N ARG A 63 1.54 6.53 -5.82
CA ARG A 63 0.38 7.01 -6.59
C ARG A 63 0.79 7.92 -7.75
N GLU A 64 1.81 8.76 -7.57
CA GLU A 64 2.37 9.56 -8.68
C GLU A 64 3.09 8.67 -9.71
N ILE A 65 3.89 7.70 -9.26
CA ILE A 65 4.56 6.72 -10.13
C ILE A 65 3.54 5.93 -10.96
N ALA A 66 2.37 5.59 -10.41
CA ALA A 66 1.33 4.88 -11.13
C ALA A 66 0.83 5.61 -12.38
N LYS A 67 0.85 6.96 -12.37
CA LYS A 67 0.49 7.78 -13.55
C LYS A 67 1.50 7.63 -14.68
N GLU A 68 2.75 7.26 -14.37
CA GLU A 68 3.76 6.94 -15.37
C GLU A 68 3.57 5.54 -16.00
N VAL A 69 2.73 4.70 -15.40
CA VAL A 69 2.40 3.36 -15.90
C VAL A 69 1.18 3.42 -16.82
N ALA A 70 0.08 4.03 -16.35
CA ALA A 70 -1.13 4.24 -17.13
C ALA A 70 -2.07 5.28 -16.49
N ASP A 71 -2.76 6.06 -17.32
CA ASP A 71 -3.71 7.10 -16.86
C ASP A 71 -4.93 6.53 -16.13
N ASP A 72 -5.32 5.28 -16.44
CA ASP A 72 -6.48 4.59 -15.85
C ASP A 72 -6.11 3.62 -14.71
N LEU A 73 -4.85 3.62 -14.24
CA LEU A 73 -4.44 2.85 -13.05
C LEU A 73 -4.75 3.63 -11.77
N VAL A 74 -5.76 3.17 -11.04
CA VAL A 74 -6.21 3.78 -9.78
C VAL A 74 -5.50 3.15 -8.58
N ILE A 75 -4.91 3.99 -7.72
CA ILE A 75 -4.24 3.56 -6.48
C ILE A 75 -5.02 4.04 -5.24
N ALA A 76 -5.66 3.08 -4.57
CA ALA A 76 -6.44 3.21 -3.36
C ALA A 76 -5.58 2.97 -2.10
N TYR A 77 -5.97 3.53 -0.95
CA TYR A 77 -5.20 3.41 0.29
C TYR A 77 -5.86 2.44 1.28
N GLY A 78 -5.04 1.65 1.95
CA GLY A 78 -5.46 0.67 2.94
C GLY A 78 -4.30 0.16 3.78
N ALA A 79 -4.57 -0.92 4.51
CA ALA A 79 -3.59 -1.61 5.32
C ALA A 79 -3.96 -3.09 5.44
N GLU A 80 -2.93 -3.94 5.47
CA GLU A 80 -3.06 -5.27 6.04
C GLU A 80 -2.77 -5.17 7.53
N ILE A 81 -3.81 -5.38 8.34
CA ILE A 81 -3.74 -5.22 9.79
C ILE A 81 -3.61 -6.60 10.42
N TYR A 82 -2.41 -6.94 10.89
CA TYR A 82 -2.23 -8.13 11.68
C TYR A 82 -2.86 -7.93 13.06
N TYR A 83 -3.71 -8.88 13.47
CA TYR A 83 -4.48 -8.71 14.69
C TYR A 83 -3.60 -8.77 15.95
N THR A 84 -3.64 -7.68 16.71
CA THR A 84 -3.25 -7.59 18.12
C THR A 84 -4.26 -6.72 18.87
N PRO A 85 -4.46 -6.88 20.20
CA PRO A 85 -5.52 -6.17 20.92
C PRO A 85 -5.52 -4.63 20.74
N ASP A 86 -4.35 -4.02 20.52
CA ASP A 86 -4.20 -2.58 20.31
C ASP A 86 -4.74 -2.07 18.95
N VAL A 87 -4.95 -2.95 17.96
CA VAL A 87 -5.49 -2.53 16.65
C VAL A 87 -6.95 -2.09 16.74
N LEU A 88 -7.69 -2.58 17.75
CA LEU A 88 -9.07 -2.18 18.00
C LEU A 88 -9.16 -0.68 18.31
N ASP A 89 -8.34 -0.19 19.25
CA ASP A 89 -8.27 1.23 19.61
C ASP A 89 -7.75 2.09 18.46
N LYS A 90 -6.76 1.57 17.69
CA LYS A 90 -6.23 2.27 16.51
C LYS A 90 -7.27 2.43 15.41
N LEU A 91 -8.09 1.41 15.15
CA LEU A 91 -9.19 1.47 14.19
C LEU A 91 -10.29 2.44 14.65
N GLU A 92 -10.72 2.35 15.90
CA GLU A 92 -11.76 3.23 16.47
C GLU A 92 -11.34 4.71 16.40
N LYS A 93 -10.05 4.99 16.67
CA LYS A 93 -9.46 6.34 16.58
C LYS A 93 -9.00 6.73 15.18
N LYS A 94 -9.27 5.92 14.14
CA LYS A 94 -8.85 6.15 12.74
C LYS A 94 -7.35 6.44 12.57
N ARG A 95 -6.52 5.79 13.38
CA ARG A 95 -5.04 5.92 13.35
C ARG A 95 -4.37 4.99 12.35
N ILE A 96 -5.08 3.95 11.90
CA ILE A 96 -4.67 3.06 10.81
C ILE A 96 -5.80 2.98 9.77
N PRO A 97 -5.49 2.86 8.47
CA PRO A 97 -6.47 2.96 7.41
C PRO A 97 -7.33 1.69 7.26
N THR A 98 -8.55 1.88 6.76
CA THR A 98 -9.39 0.82 6.17
C THR A 98 -9.14 0.73 4.66
N LEU A 99 -9.72 -0.26 3.97
CA LEU A 99 -9.74 -0.29 2.51
C LEU A 99 -10.64 0.87 1.98
N ASN A 100 -10.06 1.83 1.26
CA ASN A 100 -10.76 3.00 0.70
C ASN A 100 -10.51 3.18 -0.78
#